data_AF-A0A1F5WY08-F1
#
_entry.id   AF-A0A1F5WY08-F1
#
_cell.length_a   1.000
_cell.length_b   1.000
_cell.length_c   1.000
_cell.angle_alpha   90.00
_cell.angle_beta   90.00
_cell.angle_gamma   90.00
#
_symmetry.space_group_name_H-M   'P 1'
#
loop_
_entity.id
_entity.type
_entity.pdbx_description
1 polymer ?
#
loop_
_entity_poly.entity_id
_entity_poly.type
_entity_poly.pdbx_seq_one_letter_code
_entity_poly.pdbx_strand_id
1 'polypeptide(L)'
;MESQETIKNLADLKRTILTKEINQHTESLKEKFDDIPNGQFPSKLPNIDSISVISAGEGMEKEIQVILFYKNKLNKDAHCTVSIDRNGVFSGDYPDVKIDNDTLKNEILGLINKISAGFWKKTNIEILSEKDEGPEKGPADGDGPESKPSLPDPDRFPFMENQPRSLFGFVNVLDGFNGYRGTVFPKAIVLENERKGNAAFIVDLTEPIEVDEKVFEKPPSSRFTRAESEVILNKYWKPIAEKAKTKKELVALGAERVIHSQNTWKEKLQAAIDKRV
;
A
#
# COMPACT_ATOMS: atom_id res chain seq x y z
N MET A 1 0.52 -40.62 -25.72
CA MET A 1 -0.04 -40.97 -24.39
C MET A 1 0.75 -40.30 -23.27
N GLU A 2 2.09 -40.38 -23.28
CA GLU A 2 2.97 -39.71 -22.29
C GLU A 2 2.81 -38.18 -22.18
N SER A 3 2.44 -37.48 -23.26
CA SER A 3 2.27 -36.01 -23.20
C SER A 3 0.99 -35.57 -22.50
N GLN A 4 -0.10 -36.35 -22.55
CA GLN A 4 -1.35 -36.01 -21.88
C GLN A 4 -1.25 -36.20 -20.36
N GLU A 5 -0.53 -37.24 -19.93
CA GLU A 5 -0.25 -37.51 -18.52
C GLU A 5 0.68 -36.45 -17.92
N THR A 6 1.71 -36.03 -18.68
CA THR A 6 2.60 -34.92 -18.28
C THR A 6 1.85 -33.60 -18.14
N ILE A 7 0.98 -33.26 -19.10
CA ILE A 7 0.15 -32.03 -19.04
C ILE A 7 -0.80 -32.06 -17.84
N LYS A 8 -1.43 -33.22 -17.57
CA LYS A 8 -2.32 -33.39 -16.43
C LYS A 8 -1.57 -33.23 -15.10
N ASN A 9 -0.40 -33.85 -14.96
CA ASN A 9 0.44 -33.74 -13.77
C ASN A 9 0.88 -32.29 -13.51
N LEU A 10 1.19 -31.52 -14.56
CA LEU A 10 1.52 -30.09 -14.42
C LEU A 10 0.31 -29.24 -14.00
N ALA A 11 -0.89 -29.54 -14.51
CA ALA A 11 -2.11 -28.84 -14.14
C ALA A 11 -2.47 -29.10 -12.66
N ASP A 12 -2.38 -30.36 -12.22
CA ASP A 12 -2.64 -30.75 -10.83
C ASP A 12 -1.62 -30.15 -9.86
N LEU A 13 -0.34 -30.08 -10.25
CA LEU A 13 0.69 -29.41 -9.47
C LEU A 13 0.42 -27.90 -9.34
N LYS A 14 0.09 -27.22 -10.44
CA LYS A 14 -0.27 -25.79 -10.42
C LYS A 14 -1.45 -25.52 -9.49
N ARG A 15 -2.49 -26.34 -9.57
CA ARG A 15 -3.67 -26.22 -8.71
C ARG A 15 -3.30 -26.40 -7.24
N THR A 16 -2.47 -27.39 -6.93
CA THR A 16 -2.01 -27.66 -5.56
C THR A 16 -1.22 -26.49 -4.98
N ILE A 17 -0.31 -25.89 -5.77
CA ILE A 17 0.45 -24.70 -5.38
C ILE A 17 -0.50 -23.53 -5.12
N LEU A 18 -1.42 -23.26 -6.03
CA LEU A 18 -2.38 -22.16 -5.93
C LEU A 18 -3.29 -22.29 -4.69
N THR A 19 -3.80 -23.49 -4.41
CA THR A 19 -4.58 -23.76 -3.19
C THR A 19 -3.76 -23.52 -1.92
N LYS A 20 -2.48 -23.89 -1.93
CA LYS A 20 -1.58 -23.65 -0.80
C LYS A 20 -1.34 -22.15 -0.58
N GLU A 21 -1.12 -21.39 -1.66
CA GLU A 21 -0.96 -19.93 -1.60
C GLU A 21 -2.21 -19.24 -1.06
N ILE A 22 -3.39 -19.59 -1.57
CA ILE A 22 -4.67 -19.06 -1.06
C ILE A 22 -4.82 -19.33 0.43
N ASN A 23 -4.56 -20.56 0.87
CA ASN A 23 -4.68 -20.91 2.30
C ASN A 23 -3.71 -20.11 3.17
N GLN A 24 -2.44 -19.96 2.74
CA GLN A 24 -1.48 -19.13 3.45
C GLN A 24 -1.93 -17.67 3.53
N HIS A 25 -2.46 -17.15 2.43
CA HIS A 25 -2.95 -15.79 2.38
C HIS A 25 -4.17 -15.56 3.27
N THR A 26 -5.10 -16.51 3.32
CA THR A 26 -6.29 -16.47 4.18
C THR A 26 -5.92 -16.48 5.67
N GLU A 27 -4.94 -17.28 6.08
CA GLU A 27 -4.47 -17.25 7.47
C GLU A 27 -3.84 -15.90 7.83
N SER A 28 -3.00 -15.33 6.96
CA SER A 28 -2.43 -13.98 7.18
C SER A 28 -3.50 -12.89 7.21
N LEU A 29 -4.59 -13.04 6.44
CA LEU A 29 -5.71 -12.10 6.43
C LEU A 29 -6.42 -12.04 7.79
N LYS A 30 -6.69 -13.19 8.42
CA LYS A 30 -7.40 -13.28 9.71
C LYS A 30 -6.75 -12.43 10.80
N GLU A 31 -5.43 -12.43 10.84
CA GLU A 31 -4.64 -11.72 11.86
C GLU A 31 -4.68 -10.20 11.69
N LYS A 32 -4.93 -9.72 10.46
CA LYS A 32 -4.76 -8.30 10.10
C LYS A 32 -6.03 -7.65 9.57
N PHE A 33 -7.15 -8.38 9.61
CA PHE A 33 -8.40 -8.03 8.94
C PHE A 33 -8.90 -6.62 9.25
N ASP A 34 -8.81 -6.20 10.51
CA ASP A 34 -9.33 -4.91 10.98
C ASP A 34 -8.41 -3.72 10.61
N ASP A 35 -7.14 -4.00 10.28
CA ASP A 35 -6.12 -2.98 10.06
C ASP A 35 -5.90 -2.65 8.58
N ILE A 36 -6.55 -3.37 7.65
CA ILE A 36 -6.37 -3.17 6.21
C ILE A 36 -6.80 -1.75 5.81
N PRO A 37 -5.89 -0.91 5.27
CA PRO A 37 -6.27 0.40 4.79
C PRO A 37 -6.90 0.34 3.40
N ASN A 38 -7.76 1.33 3.13
CA ASN A 38 -8.38 1.50 1.82
C ASN A 38 -7.33 1.82 0.76
N GLY A 39 -7.55 1.39 -0.48
CA GLY A 39 -6.68 1.77 -1.60
C GLY A 39 -7.11 1.15 -2.91
N GLN A 40 -6.65 1.72 -4.01
CA GLN A 40 -6.84 1.18 -5.36
C GLN A 40 -5.49 0.86 -5.98
N PHE A 41 -5.35 -0.33 -6.56
CA PHE A 41 -4.07 -0.86 -6.99
C PHE A 41 -4.15 -1.48 -8.38
N PRO A 42 -3.06 -1.46 -9.17
CA PRO A 42 -3.04 -2.11 -10.47
C PRO A 42 -3.12 -3.64 -10.30
N SER A 43 -3.86 -4.30 -11.18
CA SER A 43 -3.91 -5.76 -11.24
C SER A 43 -2.86 -6.31 -12.20
N LYS A 44 -2.31 -7.48 -11.88
CA LYS A 44 -1.44 -8.26 -12.78
C LYS A 44 -2.23 -9.21 -13.70
N LEU A 45 -3.53 -9.37 -13.46
CA LEU A 45 -4.39 -10.27 -14.21
C LEU A 45 -4.86 -9.64 -15.53
N PRO A 46 -4.96 -10.44 -16.61
CA PRO A 46 -5.39 -9.94 -17.91
C PRO A 46 -6.84 -9.47 -17.89
N ASN A 47 -7.10 -8.31 -18.50
CA ASN A 47 -8.42 -7.65 -18.56
C ASN A 47 -8.98 -7.12 -17.23
N ILE A 48 -8.23 -7.23 -16.13
CA ILE A 48 -8.54 -6.53 -14.88
C ILE A 48 -7.58 -5.35 -14.80
N ASP A 49 -8.13 -4.13 -14.89
CA ASP A 49 -7.37 -2.89 -14.86
C ASP A 49 -6.87 -2.61 -13.44
N SER A 50 -7.75 -2.75 -12.44
CA SER A 50 -7.43 -2.42 -11.05
C SER A 50 -8.34 -3.08 -10.04
N ILE A 51 -7.86 -3.14 -8.80
CA ILE A 51 -8.52 -3.71 -7.64
C ILE A 51 -8.58 -2.62 -6.57
N SER A 52 -9.79 -2.20 -6.17
CA SER A 52 -9.99 -1.35 -5.00
C SER A 52 -10.33 -2.18 -3.79
N VAL A 53 -9.58 -1.99 -2.71
CA VAL A 53 -9.81 -2.60 -1.40
C VAL A 53 -10.44 -1.54 -0.49
N ILE A 54 -11.58 -1.85 0.09
CA ILE A 54 -12.33 -0.99 0.99
C ILE A 54 -12.64 -1.79 2.25
N SER A 55 -11.99 -1.45 3.36
CA SER A 55 -12.31 -2.04 4.67
C SER A 55 -13.61 -1.44 5.20
N ALA A 56 -14.53 -2.27 5.69
CA ALA A 56 -15.67 -1.81 6.46
C ALA A 56 -15.21 -0.88 7.61
N GLY A 57 -15.83 0.29 7.71
CA GLY A 57 -15.57 1.22 8.83
C GLY A 57 -16.05 0.66 10.17
N GLU A 58 -15.68 1.32 11.27
CA GLU A 58 -16.15 0.95 12.61
C GLU A 58 -17.70 0.91 12.63
N GLY A 59 -18.28 -0.29 12.81
CA GLY A 59 -19.73 -0.49 12.98
C GLY A 59 -20.49 -1.16 11.81
N MET A 60 -19.84 -1.48 10.68
CA MET A 60 -20.45 -2.31 9.62
C MET A 60 -20.11 -3.81 9.79
N GLU A 61 -20.88 -4.69 9.14
CA GLU A 61 -20.51 -6.11 9.02
C GLU A 61 -19.06 -6.20 8.55
N LYS A 62 -18.26 -7.00 9.27
CA LYS A 62 -16.80 -7.08 9.14
C LYS A 62 -16.41 -7.78 7.84
N GLU A 63 -16.63 -7.11 6.72
CA GLU A 63 -16.23 -7.53 5.38
C GLU A 63 -15.26 -6.53 4.77
N ILE A 64 -14.35 -7.04 3.94
CA ILE A 64 -13.55 -6.23 3.02
C ILE A 64 -14.28 -6.24 1.68
N GLN A 65 -14.68 -5.07 1.21
CA GLN A 65 -15.22 -4.93 -0.14
C GLN A 65 -14.08 -4.76 -1.13
N VAL A 66 -14.10 -5.58 -2.17
CA VAL A 66 -13.15 -5.57 -3.27
C VAL A 66 -13.87 -5.22 -4.55
N ILE A 67 -13.62 -4.03 -5.09
CA ILE A 67 -14.19 -3.59 -6.37
C ILE A 67 -13.18 -3.87 -7.47
N LEU A 68 -13.57 -4.71 -8.42
CA LEU A 68 -12.76 -5.08 -9.57
C LEU A 68 -13.17 -4.21 -10.75
N PHE A 69 -12.23 -3.45 -11.32
CA PHE A 69 -12.44 -2.68 -12.55
C PHE A 69 -11.83 -3.45 -13.72
N TYR A 70 -12.62 -3.76 -14.74
CA TYR A 70 -12.22 -4.69 -15.80
C TYR A 70 -12.84 -4.36 -17.16
N LYS A 71 -12.29 -4.95 -18.22
CA LYS A 71 -12.89 -4.95 -19.56
C LYS A 71 -13.74 -6.22 -19.72
N ASN A 72 -15.03 -6.05 -19.98
CA ASN A 72 -15.93 -7.19 -20.21
C ASN A 72 -15.70 -7.86 -21.58
N LYS A 73 -16.45 -8.93 -21.89
CA LYS A 73 -16.37 -9.64 -23.18
C LYS A 73 -16.59 -8.77 -24.43
N LEU A 74 -17.23 -7.61 -24.28
CA LEU A 74 -17.48 -6.62 -25.34
C LEU A 74 -16.42 -5.50 -25.36
N ASN A 75 -15.32 -5.66 -24.61
CA ASN A 75 -14.26 -4.67 -24.42
C ASN A 75 -14.74 -3.32 -23.84
N LYS A 76 -15.84 -3.33 -23.09
CA LYS A 76 -16.36 -2.15 -22.38
C LYS A 76 -15.91 -2.17 -20.93
N ASP A 77 -15.67 -0.98 -20.38
CA ASP A 77 -15.39 -0.81 -18.95
C ASP A 77 -16.58 -1.30 -18.12
N ALA A 78 -16.28 -2.12 -17.12
CA ALA A 78 -17.23 -2.68 -16.18
C ALA A 78 -16.59 -2.75 -14.78
N HIS A 79 -17.43 -2.92 -13.77
CA HIS A 79 -16.97 -3.24 -12.42
C HIS A 79 -17.91 -4.24 -11.76
N CYS A 80 -17.37 -4.99 -10.80
CA CYS A 80 -18.12 -5.85 -9.90
C CYS A 80 -17.54 -5.76 -8.50
N THR A 81 -18.33 -6.12 -7.50
CA THR A 81 -17.92 -6.10 -6.10
C THR A 81 -17.94 -7.51 -5.55
N VAL A 82 -16.82 -7.87 -4.94
CA VAL A 82 -16.63 -9.11 -4.20
C VAL A 82 -16.39 -8.75 -2.73
N SER A 83 -17.09 -9.41 -1.83
CA SER A 83 -16.89 -9.28 -0.39
C SER A 83 -15.99 -10.40 0.12
N ILE A 84 -15.13 -10.10 1.08
CA ILE A 84 -14.29 -11.07 1.78
C ILE A 84 -14.57 -10.97 3.28
N ASP A 85 -15.03 -12.07 3.88
CA ASP A 85 -15.24 -12.14 5.33
C ASP A 85 -13.92 -12.37 6.09
N ARG A 86 -13.97 -12.32 7.43
CA ARG A 86 -12.80 -12.57 8.28
C ARG A 86 -12.16 -13.94 8.07
N ASN A 87 -12.92 -14.93 7.62
CA ASN A 87 -12.43 -16.28 7.36
C ASN A 87 -11.81 -16.43 5.96
N GLY A 88 -11.75 -15.34 5.17
CA GLY A 88 -11.28 -15.36 3.79
C GLY A 88 -12.28 -15.99 2.81
N VAL A 89 -13.56 -16.06 3.18
CA VAL A 89 -14.64 -16.53 2.31
C VAL A 89 -15.06 -15.39 1.39
N PHE A 90 -15.08 -15.68 0.08
CA PHE A 90 -15.46 -14.73 -0.96
C PHE A 90 -16.95 -14.87 -1.29
N SER A 91 -17.67 -13.77 -1.33
CA SER A 91 -19.08 -13.68 -1.74
C SER A 91 -19.31 -12.53 -2.73
N GLY A 92 -20.42 -12.53 -3.47
CA GLY A 92 -20.75 -11.49 -4.45
C GLY A 92 -20.47 -11.86 -5.90
N ASP A 93 -20.40 -10.83 -6.76
CA ASP A 93 -20.34 -10.99 -8.21
C ASP A 93 -18.90 -11.08 -8.71
N TYR A 94 -18.65 -12.04 -9.60
CA TYR A 94 -17.34 -12.23 -10.23
C TYR A 94 -17.30 -11.56 -11.61
N PRO A 95 -16.12 -11.08 -12.06
CA PRO A 95 -15.98 -10.42 -13.34
C PRO A 95 -16.23 -11.42 -14.48
N ASP A 96 -16.99 -11.01 -15.50
CA ASP A 96 -17.24 -11.82 -16.69
C ASP A 96 -16.03 -11.81 -17.65
N VAL A 97 -14.91 -12.35 -17.18
CA VAL A 97 -13.62 -12.44 -17.88
C VAL A 97 -13.13 -13.88 -17.91
N LYS A 98 -12.19 -14.20 -18.81
CA LYS A 98 -11.61 -15.54 -18.93
C LYS A 98 -10.50 -15.78 -17.89
N ILE A 99 -10.83 -15.62 -16.61
CA ILE A 99 -9.94 -15.89 -15.47
C ILE A 99 -10.70 -16.83 -14.53
N ASP A 100 -10.04 -17.86 -14.03
CA ASP A 100 -10.65 -18.74 -13.03
C ASP A 100 -10.70 -18.07 -11.64
N ASN A 101 -11.69 -18.46 -10.85
CA ASN A 101 -11.95 -17.83 -9.55
C ASN A 101 -10.78 -17.98 -8.56
N ASP A 102 -10.02 -19.07 -8.62
CA ASP A 102 -8.90 -19.29 -7.69
C ASP A 102 -7.73 -18.36 -8.03
N THR A 103 -7.42 -18.18 -9.31
CA THR A 103 -6.43 -17.18 -9.77
C THR A 103 -6.83 -15.76 -9.35
N LEU A 104 -8.11 -15.39 -9.48
CA LEU A 104 -8.62 -14.09 -9.05
C LEU A 104 -8.49 -13.92 -7.53
N LYS A 105 -8.90 -14.92 -6.75
CA LYS A 105 -8.76 -14.91 -5.28
C LYS A 105 -7.30 -14.76 -4.86
N ASN A 106 -6.40 -15.48 -5.50
CA ASN A 106 -4.96 -15.41 -5.19
C ASN A 106 -4.39 -14.02 -5.47
N GLU A 107 -4.76 -13.37 -6.58
CA GLU A 107 -4.36 -11.99 -6.85
C GLU A 107 -4.88 -11.03 -5.78
N ILE A 108 -6.16 -11.11 -5.44
CA ILE A 108 -6.78 -10.22 -4.45
C ILE A 108 -6.14 -10.40 -3.07
N LEU A 109 -5.99 -11.65 -2.61
CA LEU A 109 -5.40 -11.94 -1.31
C LEU A 109 -3.89 -11.65 -1.28
N GLY A 110 -3.18 -11.92 -2.38
CA GLY A 110 -1.77 -11.57 -2.53
C GLY A 110 -1.55 -10.06 -2.44
N LEU A 111 -2.43 -9.29 -3.08
CA LEU A 111 -2.43 -7.83 -3.01
C LEU A 111 -2.70 -7.34 -1.57
N ILE A 112 -3.75 -7.83 -0.92
CA ILE A 112 -4.07 -7.47 0.48
C ILE A 112 -2.89 -7.78 1.41
N ASN A 113 -2.22 -8.92 1.21
CA ASN A 113 -1.06 -9.28 2.02
C ASN A 113 0.16 -8.39 1.79
N LYS A 114 0.39 -7.91 0.55
CA LYS A 114 1.44 -6.92 0.27
C LYS A 114 1.22 -5.59 0.97
N ILE A 115 -0.04 -5.24 1.20
CA ILE A 115 -0.44 -3.99 1.82
C ILE A 115 -0.23 -4.03 3.36
N SER A 116 0.36 -5.11 3.91
CA SER A 116 0.82 -5.32 5.31
C SER A 116 0.08 -4.49 6.36
N ALA A 117 -1.19 -4.84 6.56
CA ALA A 117 -2.12 -4.10 7.40
C ALA A 117 -1.62 -3.80 8.83
N GLY A 118 -0.78 -4.65 9.43
CA GLY A 118 -0.20 -4.37 10.74
C GLY A 118 0.86 -3.26 10.78
N PHE A 119 1.56 -2.99 9.67
CA PHE A 119 2.58 -1.94 9.61
C PHE A 119 1.97 -0.55 9.45
N TRP A 120 0.85 -0.42 8.73
CA TRP A 120 0.22 0.86 8.39
C TRP A 120 -0.85 1.28 9.39
N LYS A 121 -0.51 2.23 10.26
CA LYS A 121 -1.39 2.76 11.30
C LYS A 121 -2.31 3.83 10.76
N LYS A 122 -3.62 3.65 10.93
CA LYS A 122 -4.64 4.66 10.55
C LYS A 122 -4.59 5.84 11.53
N THR A 123 -4.54 7.06 11.00
CA THR A 123 -4.56 8.31 11.80
C THR A 123 -5.57 9.31 11.25
N ASN A 124 -6.08 10.18 12.13
CA ASN A 124 -6.90 11.34 11.76
C ASN A 124 -6.05 12.61 11.54
N ILE A 125 -4.75 12.55 11.83
CA ILE A 125 -3.84 13.68 11.59
C ILE A 125 -3.65 13.82 10.08
N GLU A 126 -3.79 15.04 9.58
CA GLU A 126 -3.54 15.36 8.18
C GLU A 126 -2.08 15.03 7.82
N ILE A 127 -1.86 14.41 6.65
CA ILE A 127 -0.50 14.01 6.21
C ILE A 127 0.04 15.04 5.21
N LEU A 128 -0.66 15.25 4.10
CA LEU A 128 -0.36 16.33 3.18
C LEU A 128 -1.52 16.48 2.20
N SER A 129 -1.90 17.71 1.87
CA SER A 129 -2.98 17.92 0.91
C SER A 129 -2.63 17.37 -0.47
N GLU A 130 -3.61 16.68 -1.03
CA GLU A 130 -3.58 16.13 -2.36
C GLU A 130 -3.72 17.18 -3.47
N LYS A 131 -4.42 18.29 -3.18
CA LYS A 131 -4.87 19.30 -4.15
C LYS A 131 -3.92 20.50 -4.27
N ASP A 132 -2.78 20.43 -3.61
CA ASP A 132 -1.86 21.56 -3.49
C ASP A 132 -0.92 21.70 -4.69
N GLU A 133 -0.74 22.94 -5.14
CA GLU A 133 0.23 23.39 -6.17
C GLU A 133 1.65 23.33 -5.59
N GLY A 134 2.11 22.11 -5.34
CA GLY A 134 3.49 21.86 -4.94
C GLY A 134 4.48 22.20 -6.05
N PRO A 135 5.78 22.19 -5.73
CA PRO A 135 6.82 22.47 -6.71
C PRO A 135 6.70 21.49 -7.91
N GLU A 136 6.94 22.01 -9.12
CA GLU A 136 6.68 21.33 -10.40
C GLU A 136 7.17 19.88 -10.38
N LYS A 137 6.41 18.97 -11.03
CA LYS A 137 6.86 17.60 -11.27
C LYS A 137 8.28 17.66 -11.84
N GLY A 138 9.18 16.84 -11.31
CA GLY A 138 10.48 16.67 -11.97
C GLY A 138 10.29 16.10 -13.39
N PRO A 139 11.31 16.19 -14.26
CA PRO A 139 11.23 15.65 -15.61
C PRO A 139 10.75 14.20 -15.54
N ALA A 140 9.65 13.92 -16.25
CA ALA A 140 9.13 12.56 -16.38
C ALA A 140 9.93 11.85 -17.47
N ASP A 141 10.31 10.60 -17.22
CA ASP A 141 10.79 9.72 -18.29
C ASP A 141 9.58 9.33 -19.16
N GLY A 142 9.29 10.13 -20.20
CA GLY A 142 8.30 9.83 -21.25
C GLY A 142 7.07 10.75 -21.25
N ASP A 143 6.97 11.57 -22.29
CA ASP A 143 5.75 12.28 -22.70
C ASP A 143 4.73 11.27 -23.24
N GLY A 144 3.83 10.82 -22.38
CA GLY A 144 2.61 10.10 -22.76
C GLY A 144 1.37 10.99 -22.59
N PRO A 145 0.37 10.89 -23.49
CA PRO A 145 -0.85 11.69 -23.40
C PRO A 145 -1.60 11.35 -22.11
N GLU A 146 -2.14 12.37 -21.43
CA GLU A 146 -2.96 12.34 -20.21
C GLU A 146 -3.12 10.94 -19.59
N SER A 147 -2.06 10.48 -18.92
CA SER A 147 -2.02 9.18 -18.30
C SER A 147 -3.15 9.09 -17.28
N LYS A 148 -4.03 8.08 -17.39
CA LYS A 148 -4.92 7.64 -16.29
C LYS A 148 -4.16 7.81 -14.97
N PRO A 149 -4.78 8.32 -13.89
CA PRO A 149 -4.08 8.53 -12.63
C PRO A 149 -3.31 7.26 -12.27
N SER A 150 -1.98 7.36 -12.16
CA SER A 150 -1.17 6.18 -11.83
C SER A 150 -1.67 5.63 -10.52
N LEU A 151 -1.91 4.33 -10.48
CA LEU A 151 -2.27 3.63 -9.26
C LEU A 151 -0.98 3.38 -8.47
N PRO A 152 -1.01 3.39 -7.13
CA PRO A 152 0.14 3.05 -6.30
C PRO A 152 0.66 1.65 -6.64
N ASP A 153 1.97 1.57 -6.90
CA ASP A 153 2.77 0.38 -7.06
C ASP A 153 2.79 -0.40 -5.72
N PRO A 154 2.18 -1.59 -5.67
CA PRO A 154 2.13 -2.40 -4.46
C PRO A 154 3.51 -2.80 -3.93
N ASP A 155 4.57 -2.77 -4.73
CA ASP A 155 5.91 -3.18 -4.31
C ASP A 155 6.62 -2.11 -3.47
N ARG A 156 6.09 -0.88 -3.42
CA ARG A 156 6.59 0.19 -2.54
C ARG A 156 6.28 -0.04 -1.06
N PHE A 157 5.16 -0.67 -0.75
CA PHE A 157 4.76 -0.94 0.64
C PHE A 157 5.72 -1.89 1.36
N PRO A 158 6.03 -3.09 0.83
CA PRO A 158 7.01 -3.96 1.45
C PRO A 158 8.42 -3.35 1.41
N PHE A 159 8.75 -2.48 0.44
CA PHE A 159 10.02 -1.76 0.47
C PHE A 159 10.15 -0.84 1.69
N MET A 160 9.14 -0.01 1.97
CA MET A 160 9.16 0.90 3.12
C MET A 160 9.08 0.15 4.45
N GLU A 161 8.25 -0.91 4.50
CA GLU A 161 8.12 -1.78 5.67
C GLU A 161 9.45 -2.43 6.07
N ASN A 162 10.17 -2.98 5.09
CA ASN A 162 11.40 -3.75 5.32
C ASN A 162 12.67 -2.89 5.47
N GLN A 163 12.54 -1.57 5.61
CA GLN A 163 13.70 -0.73 5.93
C GLN A 163 14.25 -1.08 7.33
N PRO A 164 15.58 -1.20 7.52
CA PRO A 164 16.18 -1.75 8.74
C PRO A 164 15.72 -1.09 10.05
N ARG A 165 15.38 0.19 10.03
CA ARG A 165 14.93 0.96 11.20
C ARG A 165 13.56 1.60 11.05
N SER A 166 12.71 1.10 10.15
CA SER A 166 11.32 1.54 10.11
C SER A 166 10.63 1.25 11.44
N LEU A 167 9.88 2.20 12.00
CA LEU A 167 9.11 1.97 13.21
C LEU A 167 7.72 1.47 12.85
N PHE A 168 7.02 2.24 12.03
CA PHE A 168 5.71 1.92 11.46
C PHE A 168 5.42 2.86 10.27
N GLY A 169 4.47 2.46 9.44
CA GLY A 169 3.86 3.32 8.43
C GLY A 169 2.58 3.95 8.97
N PHE A 170 2.14 5.07 8.41
CA PHE A 170 0.84 5.67 8.73
C PHE A 170 0.14 6.22 7.49
N VAL A 171 -1.19 6.13 7.53
CA VAL A 171 -2.09 6.58 6.46
C VAL A 171 -3.26 7.32 7.08
N ASN A 172 -3.86 8.24 6.33
CA ASN A 172 -5.08 8.89 6.79
C ASN A 172 -6.23 7.87 6.80
N VAL A 173 -7.09 7.91 7.81
CA VAL A 173 -8.22 6.97 7.93
C VAL A 173 -9.20 7.08 6.76
N LEU A 174 -9.38 8.27 6.20
CA LEU A 174 -10.32 8.54 5.11
C LEU A 174 -9.73 8.12 3.76
N ASP A 175 -8.49 8.53 3.50
CA ASP A 175 -7.87 8.37 2.18
C ASP A 175 -7.15 7.02 2.00
N GLY A 176 -6.71 6.39 3.08
CA GLY A 176 -5.87 5.20 3.04
C GLY A 176 -4.62 5.41 2.17
N PHE A 177 -4.42 4.56 1.16
CA PHE A 177 -3.31 4.65 0.21
C PHE A 177 -3.56 5.56 -0.99
N ASN A 178 -4.71 6.22 -1.07
CA ASN A 178 -5.00 7.12 -2.18
C ASN A 178 -4.21 8.44 -2.08
N GLY A 179 -3.86 8.84 -0.85
CA GLY A 179 -3.12 10.06 -0.51
C GLY A 179 -1.65 9.85 -0.14
N TYR A 180 -1.04 10.88 0.47
CA TYR A 180 0.29 10.72 1.06
C TYR A 180 0.23 9.73 2.22
N ARG A 181 1.24 8.88 2.28
CA ARG A 181 1.51 7.97 3.39
C ARG A 181 2.82 8.37 4.05
N GLY A 182 2.94 8.15 5.35
CA GLY A 182 4.18 8.41 6.07
C GLY A 182 4.84 7.11 6.54
N THR A 183 6.15 7.09 6.62
CA THR A 183 6.92 6.04 7.32
C THR A 183 7.80 6.69 8.35
N VAL A 184 7.69 6.23 9.59
CA VAL A 184 8.42 6.81 10.72
C VAL A 184 9.72 6.04 10.95
N PHE A 185 10.81 6.78 11.08
CA PHE A 185 12.12 6.32 11.50
C PHE A 185 12.53 7.05 12.79
N PRO A 186 13.51 6.54 13.56
CA PRO A 186 13.96 7.21 14.77
C PRO A 186 14.36 8.69 14.57
N LYS A 187 14.92 9.05 13.40
CA LYS A 187 15.44 10.39 13.14
C LYS A 187 14.65 11.18 12.09
N ALA A 188 13.67 10.56 11.43
CA ALA A 188 12.99 11.20 10.30
C ALA A 188 11.60 10.61 10.04
N ILE A 189 10.78 11.37 9.33
CA ILE A 189 9.51 10.90 8.76
C ILE A 189 9.59 11.04 7.24
N VAL A 190 9.38 9.93 6.53
CA VAL A 190 9.33 9.90 5.06
C VAL A 190 7.88 9.93 4.62
N LEU A 191 7.48 11.00 3.93
CA LEU A 191 6.18 11.12 3.30
C LEU A 191 6.29 10.76 1.83
N GLU A 192 5.51 9.80 1.39
CA GLU A 192 5.54 9.29 0.03
C GLU A 192 4.15 9.38 -0.61
N ASN A 193 4.10 9.85 -1.85
CA ASN A 193 2.96 9.64 -2.71
C ASN A 193 3.45 9.46 -4.15
N GLU A 194 3.33 8.25 -4.65
CA GLU A 194 3.77 7.90 -6.00
C GLU A 194 3.01 8.64 -7.10
N ARG A 195 1.76 9.03 -6.85
CA ARG A 195 0.88 9.66 -7.85
C ARG A 195 1.26 11.11 -8.12
N LYS A 196 1.98 11.75 -7.19
CA LYS A 196 2.06 13.22 -7.12
C LYS A 196 3.48 13.71 -7.09
N GLY A 197 3.86 14.43 -8.15
CA GLY A 197 5.13 15.16 -8.18
C GLY A 197 6.35 14.28 -8.44
N ASN A 198 6.17 12.95 -8.53
CA ASN A 198 7.27 12.00 -8.57
C ASN A 198 8.24 12.25 -7.42
N ALA A 199 7.72 12.49 -6.20
CA ALA A 199 8.56 12.90 -5.09
C ALA A 199 8.10 12.36 -3.74
N ALA A 200 9.09 11.98 -2.94
CA ALA A 200 8.95 11.83 -1.50
C ALA A 200 9.48 13.08 -0.79
N PHE A 201 8.99 13.32 0.41
CA PHE A 201 9.48 14.36 1.30
C PHE A 201 10.02 13.72 2.56
N ILE A 202 11.25 14.04 2.93
CA ILE A 202 11.87 13.52 4.14
C ILE A 202 12.01 14.65 5.13
N VAL A 203 11.36 14.49 6.28
CA VAL A 203 11.35 15.47 7.34
C VAL A 203 12.25 14.96 8.45
N ASP A 204 13.39 15.61 8.63
CA ASP A 204 14.30 15.31 9.74
C ASP A 204 13.68 15.79 11.05
N LEU A 205 13.72 14.92 12.06
CA LEU A 205 13.24 15.24 13.40
C LEU A 205 14.32 16.00 14.14
N THR A 206 13.96 17.14 14.72
CA THR A 206 14.87 17.95 15.55
C THR A 206 15.34 17.18 16.77
N GLU A 207 14.45 16.38 17.35
CA GLU A 207 14.74 15.44 18.43
C GLU A 207 14.40 14.02 17.94
N PRO A 208 15.34 13.07 18.03
CA PRO A 208 15.06 11.68 17.69
C PRO A 208 13.94 11.08 18.56
N ILE A 209 13.24 10.11 17.99
CA ILE A 209 12.37 9.20 18.74
C ILE A 209 13.28 8.21 19.47
N GLU A 210 13.22 8.22 20.80
CA GLU A 210 13.93 7.23 21.61
C GLU A 210 13.23 5.88 21.49
N VAL A 211 13.97 4.86 21.03
CA VAL A 211 13.46 3.51 20.80
C VAL A 211 14.46 2.51 21.37
N ASP A 212 13.98 1.51 22.11
CA ASP A 212 14.79 0.36 22.53
C ASP A 212 15.19 -0.45 21.29
N GLU A 213 16.49 -0.75 21.13
CA GLU A 213 17.01 -1.52 20.00
C GLU A 213 16.33 -2.89 19.85
N LYS A 214 15.82 -3.49 20.94
CA LYS A 214 15.03 -4.74 20.91
C LYS A 214 13.75 -4.63 20.08
N VAL A 215 13.24 -3.43 19.82
CA VAL A 215 12.09 -3.22 18.94
C VAL A 215 12.41 -3.71 17.52
N PHE A 216 13.63 -3.54 17.03
CA PHE A 216 14.00 -3.92 15.67
C PHE A 216 14.14 -5.43 15.46
N GLU A 217 14.24 -6.22 16.55
CA GLU A 217 14.19 -7.68 16.54
C GLU A 217 12.77 -8.21 16.22
N LYS A 218 11.73 -7.39 16.44
CA LYS A 218 10.35 -7.74 16.11
C LYS A 218 10.07 -7.55 14.61
N PRO A 219 9.14 -8.33 14.04
CA PRO A 219 8.60 -8.05 12.70
C PRO A 219 8.09 -6.61 12.61
N PRO A 220 8.30 -5.88 11.49
CA PRO A 220 7.89 -4.48 11.33
C PRO A 220 6.45 -4.19 11.75
N SER A 221 5.52 -5.07 11.37
CA SER A 221 4.09 -4.98 11.72
C SER A 221 3.77 -5.03 13.22
N SER A 222 4.71 -5.52 14.04
CA SER A 222 4.54 -5.75 15.49
C SER A 222 5.47 -4.86 16.34
N ARG A 223 6.20 -3.92 15.73
CA ARG A 223 7.11 -3.01 16.44
C ARG A 223 6.36 -2.07 17.37
N PHE A 224 5.24 -1.51 16.90
CA PHE A 224 4.39 -0.58 17.64
C PHE A 224 2.91 -0.93 17.50
N THR A 225 2.18 -0.83 18.61
CA THR A 225 0.73 -0.89 18.65
C THR A 225 0.11 0.40 18.10
N ARG A 226 -1.21 0.39 17.84
CA ARG A 226 -1.95 1.59 17.42
C ARG A 226 -1.82 2.72 18.44
N ALA A 227 -1.96 2.42 19.73
CA ALA A 227 -1.87 3.42 20.80
C ALA A 227 -0.47 4.04 20.89
N GLU A 228 0.60 3.25 20.82
CA GLU A 228 1.97 3.78 20.85
C GLU A 228 2.27 4.63 19.61
N SER A 229 1.80 4.19 18.43
CA SER A 229 1.96 4.96 17.20
C SER A 229 1.24 6.30 17.25
N GLU A 230 0.06 6.36 17.89
CA GLU A 230 -0.68 7.60 18.06
C GLU A 230 0.05 8.60 18.97
N VAL A 231 0.70 8.13 20.04
CA VAL A 231 1.53 8.98 20.91
C VAL A 231 2.70 9.57 20.11
N ILE A 232 3.38 8.75 19.31
CA ILE A 232 4.49 9.20 18.47
C ILE A 232 4.02 10.21 17.42
N LEU A 233 2.94 9.92 16.70
CA LEU A 233 2.41 10.84 15.69
C LEU A 233 1.95 12.16 16.31
N ASN A 234 1.30 12.15 17.47
CA ASN A 234 0.92 13.39 18.16
C ASN A 234 2.12 14.22 18.63
N LYS A 235 3.21 13.56 19.07
CA LYS A 235 4.41 14.26 19.54
C LYS A 235 5.25 14.81 18.38
N TYR A 236 5.48 14.01 17.34
CA TYR A 236 6.46 14.32 16.30
C TYR A 236 5.85 14.76 14.97
N TRP A 237 4.73 14.17 14.54
CA TRP A 237 4.14 14.48 13.23
C TRP A 237 3.15 15.64 13.30
N LYS A 238 2.22 15.63 14.26
CA LYS A 238 1.16 16.62 14.39
C LYS A 238 1.67 18.08 14.42
N PRO A 239 2.74 18.43 15.17
CA PRO A 239 3.25 19.81 15.17
C PRO A 239 3.80 20.26 13.81
N ILE A 240 4.23 19.32 12.96
CA ILE A 240 4.74 19.58 11.61
C ILE A 240 3.56 19.76 10.67
N ALA A 241 2.59 18.85 10.70
CA ALA A 241 1.36 18.91 9.90
C ALA A 241 0.55 20.19 10.14
N GLU A 242 0.52 20.69 11.38
CA GLU A 242 -0.15 21.95 11.74
C GLU A 242 0.55 23.18 11.16
N LYS A 243 1.88 23.12 10.96
CA LYS A 243 2.69 24.21 10.41
C LYS A 243 2.84 24.16 8.89
N ALA A 244 2.74 22.99 8.28
CA ALA A 244 2.87 22.79 6.84
C ALA A 244 1.75 21.89 6.31
N LYS A 245 0.76 22.51 5.67
CA LYS A 245 -0.36 21.82 5.02
C LYS A 245 -0.08 21.54 3.55
N THR A 246 0.84 22.31 2.98
CA THR A 246 1.27 22.28 1.59
C THR A 246 2.67 21.68 1.45
N LYS A 247 2.99 21.15 0.27
CA LYS A 247 4.34 20.66 -0.06
C LYS A 247 5.37 21.76 0.02
N LYS A 248 4.99 22.97 -0.40
CA LYS A 248 5.85 24.16 -0.38
C LYS A 248 6.19 24.58 1.04
N GLU A 249 5.20 24.60 1.93
CA GLU A 249 5.44 24.87 3.36
C GLU A 249 6.30 23.78 3.99
N LEU A 250 6.10 22.51 3.63
CA LEU A 250 6.89 21.42 4.18
C LEU A 250 8.37 21.55 3.80
N VAL A 251 8.67 21.92 2.54
CA VAL A 251 10.03 22.24 2.10
C VAL A 251 10.57 23.49 2.82
N ALA A 252 9.74 24.51 3.03
CA ALA A 252 10.14 25.71 3.78
C ALA A 252 10.45 25.41 5.26
N LEU A 253 9.86 24.35 5.82
CA LEU A 253 10.20 23.81 7.14
C LEU A 253 11.47 22.93 7.15
N GLY A 254 12.13 22.77 6.00
CA GLY A 254 13.41 22.04 5.89
C GLY A 254 13.30 20.61 5.40
N ALA A 255 12.13 20.17 4.91
CA ALA A 255 12.01 18.82 4.35
C ALA A 255 12.83 18.65 3.05
N GLU A 256 13.57 17.55 2.94
CA GLU A 256 14.27 17.16 1.71
C GLU A 256 13.25 16.60 0.71
N ARG A 257 13.15 17.23 -0.47
CA ARG A 257 12.36 16.70 -1.59
C ARG A 257 13.21 15.74 -2.41
N VAL A 258 12.81 14.46 -2.46
CA VAL A 258 13.48 13.41 -3.24
C VAL A 258 12.67 13.11 -4.50
N ILE A 259 13.13 13.58 -5.66
CA ILE A 259 12.44 13.38 -6.94
C ILE A 259 12.86 12.06 -7.59
N HIS A 260 11.90 11.20 -7.94
CA HIS A 260 12.13 9.87 -8.52
C HIS A 260 11.09 9.46 -9.58
N SER A 261 11.49 8.61 -10.53
CA SER A 261 10.61 7.97 -11.53
C SER A 261 10.27 6.53 -11.14
N GLN A 262 9.42 5.86 -11.92
CA GLN A 262 9.04 4.45 -11.69
C GLN A 262 10.25 3.50 -11.64
N ASN A 263 11.33 3.82 -12.36
CA ASN A 263 12.53 2.97 -12.40
C ASN A 263 13.60 3.39 -11.39
N THR A 264 13.47 4.56 -10.76
CA THR A 264 14.52 5.13 -9.89
C THR A 264 14.07 5.34 -8.45
N TRP A 265 12.78 5.13 -8.13
CA TRP A 265 12.25 5.38 -6.78
C TRP A 265 12.97 4.57 -5.72
N LYS A 266 13.22 3.28 -5.97
CA LYS A 266 13.81 2.40 -4.98
C LYS A 266 15.21 2.86 -4.57
N GLU A 267 16.08 3.11 -5.55
CA GLU A 267 17.44 3.59 -5.34
C GLU A 267 17.46 4.96 -4.64
N LYS A 268 16.65 5.89 -5.12
CA LYS A 268 16.62 7.27 -4.59
C LYS A 268 16.06 7.34 -3.18
N LEU A 269 15.00 6.60 -2.88
CA LEU A 269 14.48 6.51 -1.52
C LEU A 269 15.47 5.82 -0.60
N GLN A 270 16.10 4.73 -1.03
CA GLN A 270 17.12 4.05 -0.23
C GLN A 270 18.27 4.98 0.13
N ALA A 271 18.86 5.65 -0.87
CA ALA A 271 19.97 6.59 -0.65
C ALA A 271 19.59 7.74 0.29
N ALA A 272 18.34 8.17 0.28
CA ALA A 272 17.87 9.25 1.14
C ALA A 272 17.54 8.78 2.57
N ILE A 273 17.07 7.54 2.72
CA ILE A 273 16.87 6.86 4.01
C ILE A 273 18.22 6.57 4.66
N ASP A 274 19.19 6.03 3.93
CA ASP A 274 20.53 5.64 4.42
C ASP A 274 21.31 6.80 5.07
N LYS A 275 21.01 8.05 4.69
CA LYS A 275 21.57 9.24 5.35
C LYS A 275 21.13 9.41 6.82
N ARG A 276 20.07 8.71 7.25
CA ARG A 276 19.33 8.94 8.50
C ARG A 276 19.24 7.70 9.40
N VAL A 277 19.47 6.50 8.88
CA VAL A 277 19.42 5.25 9.65
C VAL A 277 20.77 4.80 10.19
#